data_AF-A0A843HI70-F1
#
_entry.id   AF-A0A843HI70-F1
#
_cell.length_a   1.000
_cell.length_b   1.000
_cell.length_c   1.000
_cell.angle_alpha   90.00
_cell.angle_beta   90.00
_cell.angle_gamma   90.00
#
_symmetry.space_group_name_H-M   'P 1'
#
loop_
_entity.id
_entity.type
_entity.pdbx_description
1 polymer ?
#
loop_
_entity_poly.entity_id
_entity_poly.type
_entity_poly.pdbx_seq_one_letter_code
_entity_poly.pdbx_strand_id
1 'polypeptide(L)'
;MDTRKESFVFHAEYLDDLPEEHRATYALYVFDYAIYGKIPELTGFEKTVWAKIQRRIDYDIASWEETKKSRSEAGRNGGIKSGITRRSKRSTALENEANEAQLQTAKQNEAMPQNVQKNEANEAVSVNVSESVNEYVSEYESVSANVNLPTGYAKQVFNLYKELGLPCCNGNEFLWETTEFGKAYDTLQRCYKGLHSNDVMSAIRNYSYVLNNANVYDGFKKRIRSFSGFVNWERFTDFLPCNFDINNFTNWSDQKPENKSVGLDRALEILNEENNK
;
A
#
# COMPACT_ATOMS: atom_id res chain seq x y z
N MET A 1 6.52 16.90 33.71
CA MET A 1 7.27 15.89 32.95
C MET A 1 8.25 16.64 32.09
N ASP A 2 9.51 16.25 32.16
CA ASP A 2 10.59 16.86 31.39
C ASP A 2 10.31 16.65 29.89
N THR A 3 10.17 17.73 29.13
CA THR A 3 9.81 17.69 27.70
C THR A 3 11.03 17.55 26.78
N ARG A 4 12.20 17.25 27.36
CA ARG A 4 13.48 17.14 26.65
C ARG A 4 13.54 15.87 25.81
N LYS A 5 14.09 15.96 24.59
CA LYS A 5 14.40 14.78 23.76
C LYS A 5 15.58 14.04 24.38
N GLU A 6 15.38 12.78 24.73
CA GLU A 6 16.42 11.91 25.28
C GLU A 6 17.26 11.22 24.20
N SER A 7 16.74 11.17 22.96
CA SER A 7 17.40 10.50 21.83
C SER A 7 17.00 11.14 20.50
N PHE A 8 17.84 10.93 19.49
CA PHE A 8 17.57 11.25 18.09
C PHE A 8 18.24 10.21 17.18
N VAL A 9 17.88 10.20 15.90
CA VAL A 9 18.48 9.32 14.91
C VAL A 9 19.68 10.02 14.27
N PHE A 10 20.84 9.37 14.33
CA PHE A 10 22.07 9.86 13.71
C PHE A 10 22.28 9.17 12.37
N HIS A 11 22.20 9.92 11.27
CA HIS A 11 22.41 9.39 9.93
C HIS A 11 23.87 9.60 9.49
N ALA A 12 24.49 8.57 8.91
CA ALA A 12 25.87 8.65 8.42
C ALA A 12 26.06 9.76 7.37
N GLU A 13 25.02 10.01 6.56
CA GLU A 13 24.98 11.06 5.53
C GLU A 13 25.26 12.47 6.05
N TYR A 14 25.11 12.71 7.36
CA TYR A 14 25.48 13.99 7.97
C TYR A 14 26.98 14.28 7.83
N LEU A 15 27.80 13.22 7.77
CA LEU A 15 29.26 13.30 7.80
C LEU A 15 29.95 12.75 6.56
N ASP A 16 29.22 12.10 5.64
CA ASP A 16 29.82 11.41 4.49
C ASP A 16 30.66 12.35 3.60
N ASP A 17 30.17 13.59 3.40
CA ASP A 17 30.83 14.61 2.59
C ASP A 17 31.96 15.37 3.33
N LEU A 18 32.13 15.11 4.63
CA LEU A 18 33.16 15.76 5.45
C LEU A 18 34.49 15.01 5.38
N PRO A 19 35.62 15.71 5.27
CA PRO A 19 36.94 15.12 5.47
C PRO A 19 37.04 14.43 6.83
N GLU A 20 37.77 13.32 6.91
CA GLU A 20 37.85 12.46 8.11
C GLU A 20 38.22 13.26 9.37
N GLU A 21 39.14 14.22 9.25
CA GLU A 21 39.61 15.10 10.33
C GLU A 21 38.50 15.96 10.97
N HIS A 22 37.41 16.23 10.24
CA HIS A 22 36.30 17.05 10.71
C HIS A 22 35.09 16.23 11.19
N ARG A 23 35.02 14.94 10.85
CA ARG A 23 33.84 14.10 11.14
C ARG A 23 33.52 14.03 12.62
N ALA A 24 34.52 13.82 13.48
CA ALA A 24 34.32 13.72 14.92
C ALA A 24 33.79 15.03 15.52
N THR A 25 34.37 16.17 15.11
CA THR A 25 33.97 17.50 15.59
C THR A 25 32.53 17.82 15.18
N TYR A 26 32.18 17.57 13.91
CA TYR A 26 30.82 17.78 13.43
C TYR A 26 29.82 16.81 14.05
N ALA A 27 30.22 15.57 14.35
CA ALA A 27 29.38 14.64 15.11
C ALA A 27 28.98 15.24 16.47
N LEU A 28 29.94 15.82 17.21
CA LEU A 28 29.68 16.48 18.49
C LEU A 28 28.70 17.64 18.35
N TYR A 29 28.87 18.48 17.31
CA TYR A 29 27.91 19.56 17.04
C TYR A 29 26.50 19.04 16.75
N VAL A 30 26.39 17.94 16.01
CA VAL A 30 25.09 17.29 15.76
C VAL A 30 24.46 16.82 17.07
N PHE A 31 25.22 16.17 17.97
CA PHE A 31 24.71 15.76 19.28
C PHE A 31 24.23 16.95 20.11
N ASP A 32 25.06 17.99 20.21
CA ASP A 32 24.75 19.17 21.00
C ASP A 32 23.52 19.92 20.47
N TYR A 33 23.38 20.00 19.15
CA TYR A 33 22.22 20.63 18.51
C TYR A 33 20.96 19.78 18.64
N ALA A 34 21.02 18.49 18.33
CA ALA A 34 19.83 17.63 18.31
C ALA A 34 19.22 17.38 19.70
N ILE A 35 20.05 17.35 20.75
CA ILE A 35 19.61 17.12 22.13
C ILE A 35 19.37 18.43 22.88
N TYR A 36 20.28 19.40 22.77
CA TYR A 36 20.26 20.62 23.58
C TYR A 36 19.90 21.89 22.81
N GLY A 37 19.73 21.83 21.48
CA GLY A 37 19.48 23.00 20.64
C GLY A 37 20.67 23.97 20.57
N LYS A 38 21.88 23.51 20.92
CA LYS A 38 23.07 24.36 20.91
C LYS A 38 23.62 24.50 19.49
N ILE A 39 23.70 25.74 19.01
CA ILE A 39 24.27 26.06 17.71
C ILE A 39 25.79 26.26 17.88
N PRO A 40 26.64 25.56 17.12
CA PRO A 40 28.09 25.73 17.19
C PRO A 40 28.52 27.10 16.65
N GLU A 41 29.52 27.69 17.29
CA GLU A 41 30.11 28.95 16.85
C GLU A 41 31.14 28.69 15.74
N LEU A 42 30.68 28.80 14.48
CA LEU A 42 31.49 28.52 13.29
C LEU A 42 31.60 29.76 12.39
N THR A 43 32.71 29.85 11.64
CA THR A 43 32.98 30.97 10.73
C THR A 43 33.26 30.50 9.31
N GLY A 44 33.02 31.36 8.32
CA GLY A 44 33.35 31.08 6.92
C GLY A 44 32.68 29.82 6.37
N PHE A 45 33.49 28.96 5.75
CA PHE A 45 33.03 27.73 5.08
C PHE A 45 32.39 26.71 6.03
N GLU A 46 32.91 26.59 7.25
CA GLU A 46 32.43 25.64 8.26
C GLU A 46 30.96 25.90 8.63
N LYS A 47 30.56 27.17 8.66
CA LYS A 47 29.17 27.59 8.90
C LYS A 47 28.24 27.15 7.76
N THR A 48 28.70 27.19 6.51
CA THR A 48 27.92 26.74 5.36
C THR A 48 27.72 25.23 5.39
N VAL A 49 28.76 24.47 5.72
CA VAL A 49 28.67 23.01 5.90
C VAL A 49 27.72 22.68 7.05
N TRP A 50 27.86 23.37 8.19
CA TRP A 50 26.95 23.21 9.32
C TRP A 50 25.50 23.53 8.97
N ALA A 51 25.24 24.60 8.21
CA ALA A 51 23.88 24.95 7.80
C ALA A 51 23.19 23.86 6.96
N LYS A 52 23.94 23.05 6.19
CA LYS A 52 23.41 21.88 5.48
C LYS A 52 22.98 20.79 6.47
N ILE A 53 23.84 20.48 7.43
CA ILE A 53 23.59 19.46 8.45
C ILE A 53 22.42 19.87 9.35
N GLN A 54 22.41 21.11 9.82
CA GLN A 54 21.35 21.69 10.64
C GLN A 54 19.99 21.57 9.96
N ARG A 55 19.88 21.98 8.68
CA ARG A 55 18.63 21.88 7.91
C ARG A 55 18.08 20.44 7.86
N ARG A 56 18.97 19.44 7.80
CA ARG A 56 18.54 18.05 7.79
C ARG A 56 18.04 17.59 9.15
N ILE A 57 18.75 17.94 10.22
CA ILE A 57 18.31 17.63 11.59
C ILE A 57 16.94 18.26 11.86
N ASP A 58 16.73 19.51 11.46
CA ASP A 58 15.46 20.21 11.63
C ASP A 58 14.31 19.50 10.88
N TYR A 59 14.58 19.05 9.65
CA TYR A 59 13.61 18.26 8.87
C TYR A 59 13.24 16.94 9.55
N ASP A 60 14.24 16.19 10.05
CA ASP A 60 14.00 14.91 10.71
C ASP A 60 13.25 15.11 12.04
N ILE A 61 13.54 16.19 12.77
CA ILE A 61 12.81 16.58 13.98
C ILE A 61 11.34 16.86 13.63
N ALA A 62 11.06 17.66 12.61
CA ALA A 62 9.70 18.00 12.19
C ALA A 62 8.91 16.78 11.71
N SER A 63 9.53 15.95 10.86
CA SER A 63 8.94 14.71 10.35
C SER A 63 8.58 13.73 11.48
N TRP A 64 9.46 13.61 12.48
CA TRP A 64 9.18 12.80 13.66
C TRP A 64 8.00 13.35 14.49
N GLU A 65 7.91 14.66 14.69
CA GLU A 65 6.81 15.29 15.43
C GLU A 65 5.46 15.09 14.74
N GLU A 66 5.43 15.25 13.41
CA GLU A 66 4.25 14.98 12.60
C GLU A 66 3.82 13.51 12.68
N THR A 67 4.79 12.59 12.52
CA THR A 67 4.54 11.15 12.63
C THR A 67 4.01 10.78 14.02
N LYS A 68 4.59 11.37 15.08
CA LYS A 68 4.16 11.15 16.46
C LYS A 68 2.72 11.62 16.67
N LYS A 69 2.36 12.80 16.15
CA LYS A 69 0.99 13.34 16.22
C LYS A 69 0.01 12.44 15.47
N SER A 70 0.33 12.09 14.23
CA SER A 70 -0.50 11.21 13.39
C SER A 70 -0.76 9.85 14.05
N ARG A 71 0.29 9.21 14.61
CA ARG A 71 0.16 7.93 15.34
C ARG A 71 -0.69 8.07 16.60
N SER A 72 -0.54 9.16 17.34
CA SER A 72 -1.37 9.44 18.52
C SER A 72 -2.85 9.55 18.15
N GLU A 73 -3.16 10.29 17.08
CA GLU A 73 -4.53 10.46 16.58
C GLU A 73 -5.12 9.16 16.03
N ALA A 74 -4.34 8.39 15.26
CA ALA A 74 -4.73 7.08 14.77
C ALA A 74 -5.01 6.10 15.91
N GLY A 75 -4.15 6.08 16.94
CA GLY A 75 -4.34 5.27 18.14
C GLY A 75 -5.62 5.65 18.89
N ARG A 76 -5.86 6.95 19.09
CA ARG A 76 -7.09 7.46 19.70
C ARG A 76 -8.33 7.03 18.93
N ASN A 77 -8.32 7.22 17.61
CA ASN A 77 -9.45 6.86 16.74
C ASN A 77 -9.68 5.35 16.69
N GLY A 78 -8.61 4.55 16.65
CA GLY A 78 -8.67 3.09 16.73
C GLY A 78 -9.29 2.61 18.05
N GLY A 79 -8.88 3.21 19.17
CA GLY A 79 -9.46 2.94 20.49
C GLY A 79 -10.96 3.25 20.55
N ILE A 80 -11.39 4.39 20.00
CA ILE A 80 -12.82 4.77 19.92
C ILE A 80 -13.61 3.77 19.08
N LYS A 81 -13.12 3.41 17.88
CA LYS A 81 -13.78 2.44 16.99
C LYS A 81 -13.93 1.06 17.65
N SER A 82 -12.86 0.59 18.31
CA SER A 82 -12.89 -0.64 19.09
C SER A 82 -13.91 -0.55 20.23
N GLY A 83 -13.96 0.58 20.95
CA GLY A 83 -14.93 0.83 22.02
C GLY A 83 -16.39 0.79 21.55
N ILE A 84 -16.69 1.45 20.42
CA ILE A 84 -18.02 1.41 19.79
C ILE A 84 -18.39 -0.01 19.38
N THR A 85 -17.47 -0.73 18.73
CA THR A 85 -17.70 -2.12 18.29
C THR A 85 -17.98 -3.05 19.48
N ARG A 86 -17.22 -2.92 20.58
CA ARG A 86 -17.46 -3.71 21.79
C ARG A 86 -18.81 -3.40 22.44
N ARG A 87 -19.20 -2.12 22.48
CA ARG A 87 -20.51 -1.71 23.00
C ARG A 87 -21.66 -2.23 22.14
N SER A 88 -21.54 -2.12 20.82
CA SER A 88 -22.52 -2.63 19.86
C SER A 88 -22.67 -4.16 19.94
N LYS A 89 -21.56 -4.90 20.01
CA LYS A 89 -21.61 -6.36 20.21
C LYS A 89 -22.27 -6.76 21.54
N ARG A 90 -22.06 -5.98 22.60
CA ARG A 90 -22.71 -6.22 23.90
C ARG A 90 -24.20 -5.92 23.83
N SER A 91 -24.62 -4.84 23.16
CA SER A 91 -26.05 -4.54 22.99
C SER A 91 -26.76 -5.57 22.11
N THR A 92 -26.15 -6.04 21.02
CA THR A 92 -26.73 -7.12 20.20
C THR A 92 -26.79 -8.45 20.95
N ALA A 93 -25.83 -8.75 21.83
CA ALA A 93 -25.88 -9.95 22.65
C ALA A 93 -27.04 -9.89 23.66
N LEU A 94 -27.25 -8.74 24.31
CA LEU A 94 -28.39 -8.52 25.22
C LEU A 94 -29.75 -8.57 24.49
N GLU A 95 -29.82 -8.09 23.25
CA GLU A 95 -31.04 -8.12 22.43
C GLU A 95 -31.36 -9.53 21.91
N ASN A 96 -30.34 -10.32 21.56
CA ASN A 96 -30.51 -11.72 21.18
C ASN A 96 -30.95 -12.59 22.37
N GLU A 97 -30.41 -12.34 23.57
CA GLU A 97 -30.81 -13.04 24.80
C GLU A 97 -32.26 -12.69 25.20
N ALA A 98 -32.69 -11.45 25.00
CA ALA A 98 -34.08 -11.03 25.20
C ALA A 98 -35.05 -11.65 24.18
N ASN A 99 -34.64 -11.78 22.92
CA ASN A 99 -35.45 -12.41 21.86
C ASN A 99 -35.57 -13.93 22.03
N GLU A 100 -34.51 -14.61 22.50
CA GLU A 100 -34.58 -16.05 22.85
C GLU A 100 -35.49 -16.32 24.05
N ALA A 101 -35.49 -15.44 25.05
CA ALA A 101 -36.41 -15.54 26.20
C ALA A 101 -37.89 -15.37 25.79
N GLN A 102 -38.20 -14.50 24.81
CA GLN A 102 -39.54 -14.32 24.25
C GLN A 102 -39.99 -15.51 23.38
N LEU A 103 -39.08 -16.15 22.65
CA LEU A 103 -39.36 -17.36 21.86
C LEU A 103 -39.65 -18.59 22.74
N GLN A 104 -39.06 -18.67 23.93
CA GLN A 104 -39.36 -19.75 24.89
C GLN A 104 -40.70 -19.54 25.61
N THR A 105 -41.14 -18.30 25.82
CA THR A 105 -42.47 -18.01 26.39
C THR A 105 -43.61 -18.19 25.37
N ALA A 106 -43.35 -18.00 24.08
CA ALA A 106 -44.33 -18.23 23.02
C ALA A 106 -44.66 -19.72 22.77
N LYS A 107 -43.74 -20.64 23.06
CA LYS A 107 -43.95 -22.09 22.87
C LYS A 107 -44.78 -22.78 23.97
N GLN A 108 -45.15 -22.09 25.04
CA GLN A 108 -45.97 -22.66 26.12
C GLN A 108 -47.47 -22.34 26.02
N ASN A 109 -47.92 -21.48 25.09
CA ASN A 109 -49.31 -21.04 25.01
C ASN A 109 -49.97 -21.32 23.65
N GLU A 110 -49.76 -22.49 23.07
CA GLU A 110 -50.61 -22.97 21.95
C GLU A 110 -51.76 -23.83 22.47
N ALA A 111 -52.81 -23.15 22.96
CA ALA A 111 -54.15 -23.71 23.02
C ALA A 111 -55.20 -22.65 22.63
N MET A 112 -55.70 -22.83 21.40
CA MET A 112 -56.95 -22.30 20.82
C MET A 112 -57.02 -20.88 20.21
N PRO A 113 -57.90 -20.71 19.19
CA PRO A 113 -57.73 -19.78 18.08
C PRO A 113 -58.73 -18.61 18.11
N GLN A 114 -58.41 -17.53 17.39
CA GLN A 114 -59.28 -16.85 16.41
C GLN A 114 -58.97 -15.35 16.26
N ASN A 115 -59.03 -14.94 15.00
CA ASN A 115 -59.54 -13.67 14.45
C ASN A 115 -58.80 -12.33 14.65
N VAL A 116 -58.25 -11.88 13.51
CA VAL A 116 -58.67 -10.70 12.72
C VAL A 116 -58.11 -9.30 13.05
N GLN A 117 -57.80 -8.64 11.92
CA GLN A 117 -57.61 -7.21 11.63
C GLN A 117 -56.22 -6.62 11.89
N LYS A 118 -55.39 -6.45 10.85
CA LYS A 118 -55.34 -5.38 9.81
C LYS A 118 -54.80 -4.04 10.32
N ASN A 119 -53.70 -3.60 9.71
CA ASN A 119 -53.42 -2.30 9.06
C ASN A 119 -51.93 -2.32 8.68
N GLU A 120 -51.50 -2.31 7.40
CA GLU A 120 -51.42 -1.16 6.47
C GLU A 120 -50.72 0.05 7.13
N ALA A 121 -49.72 0.76 6.59
CA ALA A 121 -48.91 0.76 5.37
C ALA A 121 -47.83 1.87 5.54
N ASN A 122 -46.94 1.99 4.55
CA ASN A 122 -46.18 3.19 4.12
C ASN A 122 -44.93 3.63 4.93
N GLU A 123 -43.74 3.59 4.29
CA GLU A 123 -43.08 4.65 3.49
C GLU A 123 -42.56 5.80 4.37
N ALA A 124 -41.43 6.48 4.16
CA ALA A 124 -40.29 6.40 3.27
C ALA A 124 -39.26 7.43 3.81
N VAL A 125 -37.98 7.25 3.50
CA VAL A 125 -36.99 8.31 3.21
C VAL A 125 -36.72 9.40 4.27
N SER A 126 -35.48 9.43 4.77
CA SER A 126 -34.61 10.61 4.58
C SER A 126 -33.15 10.21 4.79
N VAL A 127 -32.39 10.21 3.69
CA VAL A 127 -30.93 10.13 3.65
C VAL A 127 -30.41 11.53 3.88
N ASN A 128 -29.56 11.73 4.88
CA ASN A 128 -28.82 12.98 5.04
C ASN A 128 -27.33 12.70 4.75
N VAL A 129 -26.95 12.92 3.50
CA VAL A 129 -25.55 13.02 3.06
C VAL A 129 -25.10 14.43 3.39
N SER A 130 -24.27 14.56 4.42
CA SER A 130 -23.44 15.75 4.57
C SER A 130 -22.21 15.57 3.69
N GLU A 131 -22.29 16.09 2.47
CA GLU A 131 -21.16 16.27 1.57
C GLU A 131 -20.32 17.42 2.13
N SER A 132 -19.09 17.12 2.57
CA SER A 132 -18.08 18.13 2.87
C SER A 132 -17.05 18.06 1.75
N VAL A 133 -17.29 18.87 0.72
CA VAL A 133 -16.27 19.24 -0.27
C VAL A 133 -15.31 20.16 0.47
N ASN A 134 -14.14 19.65 0.84
CA ASN A 134 -13.03 20.52 1.23
C ASN A 134 -12.12 20.66 0.01
N GLU A 135 -12.38 21.71 -0.74
CA GLU A 135 -11.48 22.30 -1.72
C GLU A 135 -10.17 22.66 -1.02
N TYR A 136 -9.09 21.97 -1.38
CA TYR A 136 -7.74 22.37 -1.02
C TYR A 136 -7.04 22.81 -2.30
N VAL A 137 -7.06 24.11 -2.53
CA VAL A 137 -6.20 24.78 -3.51
C VAL A 137 -4.76 24.66 -3.02
N SER A 138 -3.91 24.18 -3.93
CA SER A 138 -2.48 23.99 -3.77
C SER A 138 -1.73 25.32 -3.70
N GLU A 139 -0.73 25.41 -2.84
CA GLU A 139 0.47 26.21 -3.08
C GLU A 139 1.52 25.88 -2.02
N TYR A 140 2.55 25.08 -2.35
CA TYR A 140 3.95 25.37 -2.01
C TYR A 140 4.92 24.39 -2.66
N GLU A 141 6.03 24.97 -3.09
CA GLU A 141 7.10 24.42 -3.89
C GLU A 141 7.91 23.32 -3.18
N SER A 142 8.47 22.47 -4.04
CA SER A 142 9.33 21.33 -3.76
C SER A 142 10.65 21.69 -3.08
N VAL A 143 11.01 20.94 -2.03
CA VAL A 143 12.42 20.68 -1.68
C VAL A 143 12.56 19.21 -1.25
N SER A 144 13.15 18.39 -2.13
CA SER A 144 13.43 16.96 -1.91
C SER A 144 14.93 16.69 -1.73
N ALA A 145 15.30 15.83 -0.77
CA ALA A 145 16.44 14.89 -0.76
C ALA A 145 16.61 14.35 0.69
N ASN A 146 16.74 13.06 1.03
CA ASN A 146 17.22 11.89 0.30
C ASN A 146 16.60 10.58 0.85
N VAL A 147 15.85 9.87 0.02
CA VAL A 147 16.01 8.42 -0.15
C VAL A 147 16.39 8.29 -1.62
N ASN A 148 17.47 7.58 -1.95
CA ASN A 148 17.88 7.29 -3.33
C ASN A 148 16.91 6.30 -4.00
N LEU A 149 15.61 6.64 -4.01
CA LEU A 149 14.75 6.34 -5.13
C LEU A 149 15.17 7.30 -6.24
N PRO A 150 15.23 6.89 -7.52
CA PRO A 150 15.17 7.86 -8.59
C PRO A 150 13.84 8.59 -8.39
N THR A 151 13.87 9.80 -7.86
CA THR A 151 12.68 10.58 -7.48
C THR A 151 11.75 10.78 -8.69
N GLY A 152 12.30 10.64 -9.91
CA GLY A 152 11.52 10.55 -11.14
C GLY A 152 10.84 9.21 -11.41
N TYR A 153 11.45 8.07 -11.05
CA TYR A 153 10.93 6.74 -11.40
C TYR A 153 9.68 6.35 -10.60
N ALA A 154 9.69 6.59 -9.29
CA ALA A 154 8.50 6.33 -8.46
C ALA A 154 7.32 7.19 -8.92
N LYS A 155 7.57 8.49 -9.12
CA LYS A 155 6.61 9.43 -9.68
C LYS A 155 6.10 9.02 -11.08
N GLN A 156 6.97 8.54 -11.95
CA GLN A 156 6.58 8.02 -13.27
C GLN A 156 5.61 6.83 -13.16
N VAL A 157 5.91 5.87 -12.29
CA VAL A 157 5.04 4.72 -12.06
C VAL A 157 3.71 5.16 -11.43
N PHE A 158 3.74 6.07 -10.46
CA PHE A 158 2.54 6.65 -9.84
C PHE A 158 1.63 7.31 -10.88
N ASN A 159 2.20 8.20 -11.71
CA ASN A 159 1.46 8.88 -12.77
C ASN A 159 0.85 7.89 -13.76
N LEU A 160 1.62 6.85 -14.15
CA LEU A 160 1.12 5.81 -15.05
C LEU A 160 -0.05 5.03 -14.43
N TYR A 161 0.03 4.67 -13.14
CA TYR A 161 -1.07 4.03 -12.43
C TYR A 161 -2.33 4.90 -12.42
N LYS A 162 -2.14 6.21 -12.15
CA LYS A 162 -3.23 7.18 -12.14
C LYS A 162 -3.87 7.34 -13.53
N GLU A 163 -3.06 7.49 -14.58
CA GLU A 163 -3.52 7.59 -15.97
C GLU A 163 -4.31 6.36 -16.42
N LEU A 164 -3.87 5.16 -16.00
CA LEU A 164 -4.50 3.89 -16.36
C LEU A 164 -5.68 3.51 -15.45
N GLY A 165 -6.08 4.38 -14.50
CA GLY A 165 -7.17 4.11 -13.57
C GLY A 165 -6.91 2.97 -12.58
N LEU A 166 -5.64 2.65 -12.31
CA LEU A 166 -5.22 1.60 -11.39
C LEU A 166 -5.16 2.10 -9.93
N PRO A 167 -5.22 1.21 -8.92
CA PRO A 167 -5.22 1.59 -7.52
C PRO A 167 -3.94 2.32 -7.11
N CYS A 168 -4.06 3.58 -6.73
CA CYS A 168 -2.93 4.48 -6.43
C CYS A 168 -3.12 5.26 -5.12
N CYS A 169 -3.41 4.57 -4.01
CA CYS A 169 -3.54 5.18 -2.67
C CYS A 169 -4.45 6.42 -2.62
N ASN A 170 -5.61 6.36 -3.27
CA ASN A 170 -6.55 7.49 -3.42
C ASN A 170 -5.94 8.74 -4.06
N GLY A 171 -4.93 8.58 -4.91
CA GLY A 171 -4.23 9.68 -5.57
C GLY A 171 -3.21 10.40 -4.68
N ASN A 172 -2.86 9.86 -3.51
CA ASN A 172 -1.82 10.43 -2.66
C ASN A 172 -0.44 9.90 -3.08
N GLU A 173 0.29 10.71 -3.85
CA GLU A 173 1.63 10.41 -4.37
C GLU A 173 2.62 10.07 -3.24
N PHE A 174 2.71 10.93 -2.22
CA PHE A 174 3.64 10.74 -1.11
C PHE A 174 3.42 9.42 -0.35
N LEU A 175 2.16 9.12 -0.01
CA LEU A 175 1.82 7.87 0.67
C LEU A 175 2.12 6.67 -0.23
N TRP A 176 1.85 6.79 -1.52
CA TRP A 176 2.11 5.72 -2.49
C TRP A 176 3.62 5.46 -2.64
N GLU A 177 4.44 6.50 -2.76
CA GLU A 177 5.90 6.37 -2.87
C GLU A 177 6.50 5.73 -1.62
N THR A 178 6.10 6.20 -0.44
CA THR A 178 6.68 5.75 0.84
C THR A 178 6.22 4.35 1.25
N THR A 179 5.02 3.91 0.85
CA THR A 179 4.45 2.64 1.33
C THR A 179 4.32 1.58 0.25
N GLU A 180 3.78 1.89 -0.92
CA GLU A 180 3.52 0.93 -1.98
C GLU A 180 4.74 0.74 -2.87
N PHE A 181 5.32 1.85 -3.34
CA PHE A 181 6.49 1.79 -4.20
C PHE A 181 7.70 1.26 -3.48
N GLY A 182 7.98 1.70 -2.24
CA GLY A 182 9.10 1.18 -1.46
C GLY A 182 9.10 -0.35 -1.34
N LYS A 183 7.95 -0.94 -0.95
CA LYS A 183 7.80 -2.41 -0.85
C LYS A 183 7.97 -3.13 -2.19
N ALA A 184 7.45 -2.55 -3.26
CA ALA A 184 7.59 -3.09 -4.61
C ALA A 184 9.04 -3.00 -5.08
N TYR A 185 9.71 -1.89 -4.80
CA TYR A 185 11.07 -1.59 -5.23
C TYR A 185 12.08 -2.56 -4.61
N ASP A 186 11.96 -2.87 -3.33
CA ASP A 186 12.78 -3.91 -2.68
C ASP A 186 12.66 -5.26 -3.40
N THR A 187 11.45 -5.60 -3.86
CA THR A 187 11.18 -6.83 -4.61
C THR A 187 11.78 -6.77 -6.01
N LEU A 188 11.65 -5.64 -6.71
CA LEU A 188 12.29 -5.41 -8.01
C LEU A 188 13.81 -5.60 -7.92
N GLN A 189 14.45 -4.97 -6.93
CA GLN A 189 15.89 -5.05 -6.75
C GLN A 189 16.37 -6.46 -6.35
N ARG A 190 15.61 -7.16 -5.50
CA ARG A 190 16.01 -8.48 -4.98
C ARG A 190 15.73 -9.62 -5.94
N CYS A 191 14.56 -9.64 -6.57
CA CYS A 191 14.08 -10.77 -7.38
C CYS A 191 14.31 -10.58 -8.88
N TYR A 192 14.36 -9.33 -9.35
CA TYR A 192 14.45 -8.99 -10.77
C TYR A 192 15.68 -8.12 -11.04
N LYS A 193 16.84 -8.57 -10.55
CA LYS A 193 18.10 -7.82 -10.65
C LYS A 193 18.44 -7.53 -12.12
N GLY A 194 18.65 -6.26 -12.43
CA GLY A 194 18.95 -5.79 -13.79
C GLY A 194 17.71 -5.50 -14.65
N LEU A 195 16.50 -5.66 -14.12
CA LEU A 195 15.28 -5.25 -14.81
C LEU A 195 15.24 -3.72 -14.96
N HIS A 196 15.05 -3.24 -16.19
CA HIS A 196 15.07 -1.81 -16.48
C HIS A 196 13.72 -1.16 -16.17
N SER A 197 13.73 0.12 -15.76
CA SER A 197 12.50 0.88 -15.47
C SER A 197 11.49 0.87 -16.62
N ASN A 198 11.97 0.94 -17.87
CA ASN A 198 11.12 0.88 -19.06
C ASN A 198 10.36 -0.45 -19.18
N ASP A 199 10.97 -1.57 -18.76
CA ASP A 199 10.33 -2.88 -18.81
C ASP A 199 9.22 -2.98 -17.77
N VAL A 200 9.44 -2.42 -16.57
CA VAL A 200 8.41 -2.32 -15.53
C VAL A 200 7.26 -1.44 -15.99
N MET A 201 7.54 -0.28 -16.59
CA MET A 201 6.52 0.62 -17.15
C MET A 201 5.70 -0.07 -18.24
N SER A 202 6.36 -0.85 -19.09
CA SER A 202 5.68 -1.64 -20.14
C SER A 202 4.85 -2.77 -19.55
N ALA A 203 5.33 -3.43 -18.50
CA ALA A 203 4.57 -4.45 -17.79
C ALA A 203 3.28 -3.90 -17.15
N ILE A 204 3.30 -2.68 -16.64
CA ILE A 204 2.12 -2.00 -16.11
C ILE A 204 1.11 -1.72 -17.23
N ARG A 205 1.57 -1.27 -18.40
CA ARG A 205 0.69 -1.07 -19.57
C ARG A 205 0.07 -2.38 -20.03
N ASN A 206 0.86 -3.45 -20.10
CA ASN A 206 0.39 -4.79 -20.42
C ASN A 206 -0.64 -5.28 -19.40
N TYR A 207 -0.41 -5.03 -18.12
CA TYR A 207 -1.35 -5.38 -17.05
C TYR A 207 -2.70 -4.65 -17.21
N SER A 208 -2.66 -3.33 -17.45
CA SER A 208 -3.87 -2.56 -17.73
C SER A 208 -4.58 -3.03 -19.00
N TYR A 209 -3.83 -3.36 -20.05
CA TYR A 209 -4.40 -3.93 -21.29
C TYR A 209 -5.14 -5.24 -21.02
N VAL A 210 -4.56 -6.15 -20.24
CA VAL A 210 -5.22 -7.39 -19.82
C VAL A 210 -6.48 -7.10 -19.01
N LEU A 211 -6.44 -6.19 -18.04
CA LEU A 211 -7.62 -5.85 -17.23
C LEU A 211 -8.78 -5.30 -18.07
N ASN A 212 -8.47 -4.51 -19.10
CA ASN A 212 -9.45 -3.90 -19.99
C ASN A 212 -9.91 -4.82 -21.13
N ASN A 213 -9.29 -5.99 -21.30
CA ASN A 213 -9.66 -6.92 -22.36
C ASN A 213 -10.96 -7.66 -22.02
N ALA A 214 -11.91 -7.70 -22.95
CA ALA A 214 -13.21 -8.34 -22.75
C ALA A 214 -13.10 -9.85 -22.49
N ASN A 215 -12.12 -10.53 -23.10
CA ASN A 215 -11.97 -11.98 -23.09
C ASN A 215 -11.18 -12.52 -21.88
N VAL A 216 -10.71 -11.63 -21.01
CA VAL A 216 -10.05 -11.99 -19.75
C VAL A 216 -11.09 -12.39 -18.72
N TYR A 217 -10.86 -13.54 -18.09
CA TYR A 217 -11.82 -14.15 -17.16
C TYR A 217 -12.09 -13.24 -15.96
N ASP A 218 -13.36 -13.16 -15.54
CA ASP A 218 -13.81 -12.23 -14.49
C ASP A 218 -13.06 -12.37 -13.16
N GLY A 219 -12.60 -13.58 -12.83
CA GLY A 219 -11.80 -13.83 -11.64
C GLY A 219 -10.48 -13.04 -11.60
N PHE A 220 -9.91 -12.76 -12.77
CA PHE A 220 -8.71 -11.93 -12.91
C PHE A 220 -9.05 -10.46 -12.65
N LYS A 221 -10.12 -9.94 -13.28
CA LYS A 221 -10.58 -8.55 -13.14
C LYS A 221 -11.00 -8.19 -11.72
N LYS A 222 -11.55 -9.15 -10.96
CA LYS A 222 -11.94 -8.97 -9.56
C LYS A 222 -10.75 -8.79 -8.60
N ARG A 223 -9.52 -9.09 -9.04
CA ARG A 223 -8.30 -8.99 -8.23
C ARG A 223 -7.39 -7.89 -8.77
N ILE A 224 -7.92 -6.68 -8.92
CA ILE A 224 -7.08 -5.51 -9.23
C ILE A 224 -6.08 -5.34 -8.09
N ARG A 225 -4.79 -5.41 -8.42
CA ARG A 225 -3.71 -5.38 -7.43
C ARG A 225 -3.20 -3.95 -7.28
N SER A 226 -2.77 -3.62 -6.06
CA SER A 226 -1.90 -2.46 -5.86
C SER A 226 -0.57 -2.68 -6.58
N PHE A 227 0.25 -1.64 -6.75
CA PHE A 227 1.56 -1.79 -7.40
C PHE A 227 2.45 -2.82 -6.70
N SER A 228 2.51 -2.78 -5.36
CA SER A 228 3.22 -3.80 -4.58
C SER A 228 2.65 -5.19 -4.79
N GLY A 229 1.32 -5.32 -4.81
CA GLY A 229 0.66 -6.59 -5.08
C GLY A 229 0.93 -7.12 -6.49
N PHE A 230 1.04 -6.25 -7.48
CA PHE A 230 1.33 -6.59 -8.87
C PHE A 230 2.76 -7.11 -9.03
N VAL A 231 3.75 -6.41 -8.48
CA VAL A 231 5.17 -6.80 -8.54
C VAL A 231 5.46 -8.10 -7.78
N ASN A 232 4.82 -8.29 -6.62
CA ASN A 232 4.98 -9.49 -5.80
C ASN A 232 4.23 -10.71 -6.35
N TRP A 233 3.48 -10.56 -7.43
CA TRP A 233 2.70 -11.66 -7.97
C TRP A 233 3.58 -12.62 -8.76
N GLU A 234 3.33 -13.93 -8.60
CA GLU A 234 4.01 -15.00 -9.34
C GLU A 234 3.96 -14.80 -10.87
N ARG A 235 2.92 -14.15 -11.38
CA ARG A 235 2.72 -13.90 -12.81
C ARG A 235 3.28 -12.56 -13.28
N PHE A 236 3.98 -11.80 -12.43
CA PHE A 236 4.55 -10.50 -12.80
C PHE A 236 5.41 -10.60 -14.06
N THR A 237 6.22 -11.66 -14.18
CA THR A 237 7.09 -11.91 -15.33
C THR A 237 6.34 -12.09 -16.63
N ASP A 238 5.09 -12.57 -16.60
CA ASP A 238 4.25 -12.74 -17.79
C ASP A 238 3.84 -11.40 -18.39
N PHE A 239 3.93 -10.30 -17.63
CA PHE A 239 3.65 -8.95 -18.13
C PHE A 239 4.87 -8.26 -18.71
N LEU A 240 6.08 -8.78 -18.47
CA LEU A 240 7.30 -8.19 -19.02
C LEU A 240 7.28 -8.22 -20.55
N PRO A 241 7.84 -7.21 -21.24
CA PRO A 241 7.76 -7.10 -22.71
C PRO A 241 8.21 -8.35 -23.46
N CYS A 242 9.24 -9.05 -22.97
CA CYS A 242 9.78 -10.25 -23.58
C CYS A 242 8.88 -11.50 -23.44
N ASN A 243 8.00 -11.53 -22.44
CA ASN A 243 7.17 -12.69 -22.10
C ASN A 243 5.68 -12.45 -22.32
N PHE A 244 5.30 -11.23 -22.69
CA PHE A 244 3.90 -10.84 -22.73
C PHE A 244 3.15 -11.50 -23.89
N ASP A 245 2.17 -12.33 -23.52
CA ASP A 245 1.18 -12.89 -24.42
C ASP A 245 -0.20 -12.79 -23.77
N ILE A 246 -1.12 -12.07 -24.43
CA ILE A 246 -2.49 -11.86 -23.98
C ILE A 246 -3.25 -13.19 -23.81
N ASN A 247 -2.92 -14.20 -24.61
CA ASN A 247 -3.57 -15.51 -24.58
C ASN A 247 -3.33 -16.26 -23.26
N ASN A 248 -2.29 -15.90 -22.51
CA ASN A 248 -2.03 -16.46 -21.18
C ASN A 248 -3.02 -15.98 -20.09
N PHE A 249 -3.91 -15.04 -20.43
CA PHE A 249 -4.83 -14.39 -19.49
C PHE A 249 -6.31 -14.48 -19.90
N THR A 250 -6.60 -14.96 -21.11
CA THR A 250 -7.96 -15.18 -21.61
C THR A 250 -8.57 -16.47 -21.05
N ASN A 251 -9.90 -16.56 -21.04
CA ASN A 251 -10.64 -17.71 -20.52
C ASN A 251 -10.09 -19.07 -20.98
N TRP A 252 -9.81 -19.95 -20.02
CA TRP A 252 -9.44 -21.36 -20.23
C TRP A 252 -10.50 -22.18 -20.98
N SER A 253 -11.73 -21.69 -21.13
CA SER A 253 -12.79 -22.40 -21.86
C SER A 253 -12.51 -22.57 -23.35
N ASP A 254 -11.65 -21.72 -23.94
CA ASP A 254 -11.29 -21.76 -25.37
C ASP A 254 -9.90 -22.37 -25.62
N GLN A 255 -9.17 -22.71 -24.55
CA GLN A 255 -7.91 -23.44 -24.61
C GLN A 255 -8.14 -24.82 -24.02
N LYS A 256 -8.79 -25.71 -24.77
CA LYS A 256 -8.47 -27.13 -24.65
C LYS A 256 -7.05 -27.24 -25.21
N PRO A 257 -5.99 -27.48 -24.41
CA PRO A 257 -4.71 -27.79 -25.00
C PRO A 257 -4.93 -29.08 -25.80
N GLU A 258 -4.92 -29.00 -27.13
CA GLU A 258 -4.60 -30.16 -27.92
C GLU A 258 -3.22 -30.61 -27.47
N ASN A 259 -3.22 -31.65 -26.65
CA ASN A 259 -2.10 -32.52 -26.31
C ASN A 259 -0.72 -31.87 -26.45
N LYS A 260 -0.22 -31.26 -25.37
CA LYS A 260 1.22 -31.29 -25.09
C LYS A 260 1.66 -32.66 -24.51
N SER A 261 1.10 -33.77 -25.03
CA SER A 261 1.68 -35.13 -24.88
C SER A 261 2.72 -35.45 -25.96
N VAL A 262 2.91 -34.56 -26.95
CA VAL A 262 3.82 -34.75 -28.09
C VAL A 262 5.30 -34.95 -27.69
N GLY A 263 5.66 -34.73 -26.42
CA GLY A 263 7.00 -34.96 -25.88
C GLY A 263 7.28 -36.36 -25.31
N LEU A 264 6.26 -37.17 -25.00
CA LEU A 264 6.48 -38.54 -24.48
C LEU A 264 6.13 -39.62 -25.49
N ASP A 265 5.15 -39.39 -26.36
CA ASP A 265 4.71 -40.40 -27.33
C ASP A 265 5.78 -40.64 -28.42
N ARG A 266 6.52 -39.60 -28.83
CA ARG A 266 7.62 -39.73 -29.80
C ARG A 266 8.90 -40.35 -29.23
N ALA A 267 9.12 -40.22 -27.92
CA ALA A 267 10.23 -40.90 -27.24
C ALA A 267 9.96 -42.41 -27.09
N LEU A 268 8.69 -42.81 -26.94
CA LEU A 268 8.29 -44.21 -26.87
C LEU A 268 8.24 -44.89 -28.25
N GLU A 269 7.96 -44.16 -29.34
CA GLU A 269 8.12 -44.68 -30.70
C GLU A 269 9.58 -44.92 -31.08
N ILE A 270 10.48 -43.98 -30.76
CA ILE A 270 11.92 -44.12 -31.07
C ILE A 270 12.56 -45.29 -30.31
N LEU A 271 12.15 -45.53 -29.05
CA LEU A 271 12.65 -46.65 -28.25
C LEU A 271 12.10 -48.03 -28.69
N ASN A 272 10.96 -48.07 -29.38
CA ASN A 272 10.40 -49.32 -29.92
C ASN A 272 10.92 -49.66 -31.32
N GLU A 273 11.38 -48.67 -32.10
CA GLU A 273 12.02 -48.90 -33.40
C GLU A 273 13.47 -49.41 -33.28
N GLU A 274 14.18 -49.06 -32.20
CA GLU A 274 15.55 -49.55 -31.95
C GLU A 274 15.61 -50.98 -31.38
N ASN A 275 14.51 -51.51 -30.83
CA ASN A 275 14.43 -52.87 -30.28
C ASN A 275 13.92 -53.93 -31.27
N ASN A 276 13.65 -53.55 -32.53
CA ASN A 276 13.13 -54.43 -33.59
C ASN A 276 14.01 -54.46 -34.86
N LYS A 277 15.30 -54.15 -34.74
CA LYS A 277 16.32 -54.36 -35.78
C LYS A 277 17.36 -55.38 -35.34
#